data_AF-A0A948TMI9-F1
#
_entry.id   AF-A0A948TMI9-F1
#
_cell.length_a   1.000
_cell.length_b   1.000
_cell.length_c   1.000
_cell.angle_alpha   90.00
_cell.angle_beta   90.00
_cell.angle_gamma   90.00
#
_symmetry.space_group_name_H-M   'P 1'
#
loop_
_entity.id
_entity.type
_entity.pdbx_description
1 polymer ?
#
loop_
_entity_poly.entity_id
_entity_poly.type
_entity_poly.pdbx_seq_one_letter_code
_entity_poly.pdbx_strand_id
1 'polypeptide(L)'
;AFEVMNFVQDVRSGNVDGFMKRLQSFFADTPYELARELELHYQNVLFIVFKLMGFYTRVEYHTSQGRVDLVLQTEKYIYVMEFKLEGTSDEALRQIEEKNYALPFASDPRKVYKIGVNFSNEIRGIEGWKVANG
;
A
#
# COMPACT_ATOMS: atom_id res chain seq x y z
N ALA A 1 1.83 15.40 11.72
CA ALA A 1 2.90 15.56 10.72
C ALA A 1 3.44 14.18 10.32
N PHE A 2 3.91 14.02 9.08
CA PHE A 2 4.58 12.80 8.65
C PHE A 2 5.95 12.70 9.31
N GLU A 3 6.07 11.83 10.32
CA GLU A 3 7.34 11.56 10.99
C GLU A 3 7.87 10.20 10.56
N VAL A 4 9.02 10.20 9.89
CA VAL A 4 9.65 9.02 9.29
C VAL A 4 9.87 7.91 10.32
N MET A 5 10.35 8.25 11.51
CA MET A 5 10.60 7.27 12.57
C MET A 5 9.33 6.56 13.01
N ASN A 6 8.24 7.30 13.19
CA ASN A 6 6.97 6.73 13.59
C ASN A 6 6.34 5.90 12.46
N PHE A 7 6.50 6.34 11.20
CA PHE A 7 6.07 5.55 10.05
C PHE A 7 6.78 4.19 10.01
N VAL A 8 8.11 4.20 10.17
CA VAL A 8 8.90 2.96 10.18
C VAL A 8 8.49 2.05 11.35
N GLN A 9 8.23 2.62 12.53
CA GLN A 9 7.74 1.87 13.69
C GLN A 9 6.36 1.25 13.45
N ASP A 10 5.43 2.01 12.85
CA ASP A 10 4.08 1.52 12.55
C ASP A 10 4.13 0.33 11.57
N VAL A 11 4.94 0.43 10.50
CA VAL A 11 5.14 -0.66 9.54
C VAL A 11 5.81 -1.89 10.20
N ARG A 12 6.81 -1.70 11.06
CA ARG A 12 7.51 -2.83 11.73
C ARG A 12 6.69 -3.51 12.82
N SER A 13 5.73 -2.80 13.41
CA SER A 13 4.87 -3.29 14.50
C SER A 13 3.55 -3.88 14.01
N GLY A 14 3.24 -3.82 12.71
CA GLY A 14 1.96 -4.31 12.20
C GLY A 14 0.82 -3.31 12.34
N ASN A 15 1.11 -2.04 12.68
CA ASN A 15 0.11 -1.00 12.85
C ASN A 15 -0.31 -0.40 11.49
N VAL A 16 -1.18 -1.12 10.78
CA VAL A 16 -1.64 -0.73 9.44
C VAL A 16 -2.29 0.65 9.44
N ASP A 17 -3.24 0.89 10.35
CA ASP A 17 -3.93 2.18 10.42
C ASP A 17 -2.96 3.34 10.74
N GLY A 18 -1.93 3.09 11.57
CA GLY A 18 -0.91 4.09 11.90
C GLY A 18 -0.14 4.56 10.68
N PHE A 19 0.44 3.63 9.90
CA PHE A 19 1.21 4.01 8.73
C PHE A 19 0.31 4.54 7.60
N MET A 20 -0.92 4.05 7.45
CA MET A 20 -1.86 4.56 6.45
C MET A 20 -2.30 5.99 6.73
N LYS A 21 -2.60 6.34 7.99
CA LYS A 21 -2.89 7.73 8.39
C LYS A 21 -1.72 8.68 8.10
N ARG A 22 -0.48 8.19 8.24
CA ARG A 22 0.71 8.97 7.88
C ARG A 22 0.83 9.16 6.38
N LEU A 23 0.59 8.13 5.57
CA LEU A 23 0.56 8.27 4.10
C LEU A 23 -0.54 9.24 3.66
N GLN A 24 -1.72 9.17 4.27
CA GLN A 24 -2.79 10.11 4.00
C GLN A 24 -2.36 11.55 4.31
N SER A 25 -1.70 11.79 5.45
CA SER A 25 -1.14 13.10 5.80
C SER A 25 -0.03 13.55 4.83
N PHE A 26 0.78 12.61 4.33
CA PHE A 26 1.86 12.90 3.39
C PHE A 26 1.33 13.33 2.02
N PHE A 27 0.32 12.63 1.48
CA PHE A 27 -0.28 13.00 0.19
C PHE A 27 -1.06 14.31 0.26
N ALA A 28 -1.76 14.58 1.37
CA ALA A 28 -2.50 15.82 1.56
C ALA A 28 -1.60 17.09 1.54
N ASP A 29 -0.30 16.96 1.79
CA ASP A 29 0.67 18.06 1.80
C ASP A 29 1.35 18.29 0.43
N THR A 30 0.96 17.56 -0.62
CA THR A 30 1.58 17.65 -1.95
C THR A 30 0.97 18.78 -2.80
N PRO A 31 1.79 19.72 -3.34
CA PRO A 31 1.31 20.82 -4.18
C PRO A 31 0.61 20.37 -5.47
N TYR A 32 -0.44 21.09 -5.87
CA TYR A 32 -1.31 20.79 -7.03
C TYR A 32 -0.55 20.57 -8.35
N GLU A 33 0.54 21.30 -8.57
CA GLU A 33 1.27 21.31 -9.85
C GLU A 33 2.05 20.01 -10.12
N LEU A 34 2.23 19.15 -9.10
CA LEU A 34 3.03 17.93 -9.16
C LEU A 34 2.20 16.64 -9.35
N ALA A 35 0.89 16.70 -9.12
CA ALA A 35 0.00 15.54 -9.21
C ALA A 35 -0.60 15.43 -10.62
N ARG A 36 0.10 14.76 -11.54
CA ARG A 36 -0.54 14.28 -12.78
C ARG A 36 -1.44 13.09 -12.43
N GLU A 37 -2.68 13.11 -12.94
CA GLU A 37 -3.76 12.12 -12.77
C GLU A 37 -3.38 10.73 -13.33
N LEU A 38 -2.48 10.02 -12.67
CA LEU A 38 -2.11 8.67 -13.05
C LEU A 38 -2.04 7.82 -11.79
N GLU A 39 -2.78 6.71 -11.76
CA GLU A 39 -2.65 5.67 -10.73
C GLU A 39 -1.18 5.26 -10.53
N LEU A 40 -0.42 5.20 -11.63
CA LEU A 40 1.03 4.99 -11.63
C LEU A 40 1.83 6.01 -10.79
N HIS A 41 1.37 7.27 -10.68
CA HIS A 41 2.06 8.28 -9.88
C HIS A 41 2.05 7.89 -8.39
N TYR A 42 0.86 7.58 -7.85
CA TYR A 42 0.72 7.17 -6.46
C TYR A 42 1.50 5.89 -6.16
N GLN A 43 1.44 4.91 -7.08
CA GLN A 43 2.22 3.68 -6.98
C GLN A 43 3.73 3.95 -6.91
N ASN A 44 4.25 4.81 -7.80
CA ASN A 44 5.67 5.18 -7.84
C ASN A 44 6.11 5.93 -6.57
N VAL A 45 5.28 6.85 -6.08
CA VAL A 45 5.58 7.60 -4.85
C VAL A 45 5.65 6.64 -3.65
N LEU A 46 4.66 5.77 -3.49
CA LEU A 46 4.67 4.77 -2.42
C LEU A 46 5.90 3.85 -2.52
N PHE A 47 6.24 3.39 -3.72
CA PHE A 47 7.44 2.59 -3.93
C PHE A 47 8.70 3.31 -3.43
N ILE A 48 8.90 4.57 -3.84
CA ILE A 48 10.05 5.36 -3.44
C ILE A 48 10.08 5.57 -1.93
N VAL A 49 8.95 5.91 -1.31
CA VAL A 49 8.83 6.09 0.15
C VAL A 49 9.26 4.84 0.88
N PHE A 50 8.69 3.68 0.54
CA PHE A 50 9.01 2.43 1.24
C PHE A 50 10.46 1.96 0.99
N LYS A 51 10.97 2.15 -0.23
CA LYS A 51 12.35 1.78 -0.57
C LYS A 51 13.37 2.65 0.16
N LEU A 52 13.14 3.97 0.24
CA LEU A 52 14.01 4.88 0.98
C LEU A 52 14.00 4.61 2.49
N MET A 53 12.89 4.08 3.01
CA MET A 53 12.76 3.69 4.42
C MET A 53 13.41 2.34 4.76
N GLY A 54 14.07 1.71 3.79
CA GLY A 54 14.84 0.48 4.00
C GLY A 54 13.97 -0.78 4.13
N PHE A 55 12.70 -0.72 3.72
CA PHE A 55 11.87 -1.91 3.66
C PHE A 55 12.16 -2.70 2.39
N TYR A 56 12.04 -4.03 2.49
CA TYR A 56 12.09 -4.86 1.31
C TYR A 56 10.77 -4.72 0.54
N THR A 57 10.83 -4.01 -0.57
CA THR A 57 9.70 -3.72 -1.46
C THR A 57 9.84 -4.48 -2.77
N ARG A 58 8.82 -5.24 -3.16
CA ARG A 58 8.67 -5.74 -4.52
C ARG A 58 7.53 -4.96 -5.19
N VAL A 59 7.86 -4.23 -6.25
CA VAL A 59 6.89 -3.54 -7.10
C VAL A 59 6.71 -4.33 -8.36
N GLU A 60 5.48 -4.33 -8.87
CA GLU A 60 5.06 -5.17 -9.98
C GLU A 60 5.35 -6.65 -9.69
N TYR A 61 4.90 -7.15 -8.53
CA TYR A 61 5.10 -8.57 -8.23
C TYR A 61 4.19 -9.39 -9.14
N HIS A 62 4.80 -9.97 -10.17
CA HIS A 62 4.11 -10.80 -11.14
C HIS A 62 3.80 -12.15 -10.49
N THR A 63 2.51 -12.39 -10.24
CA THR A 63 1.98 -13.71 -9.93
C THR A 63 1.50 -14.38 -11.22
N SER A 64 1.25 -15.68 -11.18
CA SER A 64 0.59 -16.39 -12.28
C SER A 64 -0.81 -15.85 -12.62
N GLN A 65 -1.41 -15.04 -11.73
CA GLN A 65 -2.76 -14.50 -11.85
C GLN A 65 -2.81 -13.00 -12.21
N GLY A 66 -1.65 -12.35 -12.31
CA GLY A 66 -1.54 -10.92 -12.62
C GLY A 66 -0.48 -10.21 -11.77
N ARG A 67 -0.49 -8.87 -11.81
CA ARG A 67 0.49 -8.03 -11.15
C ARG A 67 -0.08 -7.43 -9.87
N VAL A 68 0.60 -7.64 -8.75
CA VAL A 68 0.34 -6.89 -7.51
C VAL A 68 1.00 -5.53 -7.61
N ASP A 69 0.30 -4.47 -7.23
CA ASP A 69 0.88 -3.12 -7.26
C ASP A 69 2.06 -2.98 -6.30
N LEU A 70 1.89 -3.41 -5.04
CA LEU A 70 2.94 -3.30 -4.03
C LEU A 70 2.93 -4.48 -3.05
N VAL A 71 4.12 -5.06 -2.83
CA VAL A 71 4.37 -5.95 -1.70
C VAL A 71 5.47 -5.36 -0.81
N LEU A 72 5.14 -5.18 0.46
CA LEU A 72 6.05 -4.68 1.49
C LEU A 72 6.35 -5.79 2.50
N GLN A 73 7.63 -6.00 2.81
CA GLN A 73 8.05 -7.05 3.74
C GLN A 73 8.89 -6.49 4.88
N THR A 74 8.60 -7.00 6.07
CA THR A 74 9.37 -6.80 7.30
C THR A 74 9.82 -8.16 7.84
N GLU A 75 10.48 -8.15 9.01
CA GLU A 75 10.83 -9.36 9.74
C GLU A 75 9.59 -10.16 10.17
N LYS A 76 8.47 -9.50 10.46
CA LYS A 76 7.27 -10.12 11.08
C LYS A 76 6.02 -10.12 10.20
N TYR A 77 5.98 -9.24 9.21
CA TYR A 77 4.77 -8.95 8.43
C TYR A 77 5.07 -8.87 6.93
N ILE A 78 4.09 -9.29 6.14
CA ILE A 78 4.00 -9.07 4.70
C ILE A 78 2.72 -8.28 4.44
N TYR A 79 2.82 -7.20 3.67
CA TYR A 79 1.67 -6.40 3.27
C TYR A 79 1.54 -6.50 1.75
N VAL A 80 0.42 -7.08 1.30
CA VAL A 80 0.01 -7.14 -0.11
C VAL A 80 -0.98 -6.01 -0.31
N MET A 81 -0.62 -5.01 -1.12
CA MET A 81 -1.43 -3.81 -1.33
C MET A 81 -1.83 -3.70 -2.79
N GLU A 82 -3.09 -3.32 -3.00
CA GLU A 82 -3.66 -3.00 -4.31
C GLU A 82 -4.26 -1.60 -4.24
N PHE A 83 -4.09 -0.82 -5.30
CA PHE A 83 -4.53 0.57 -5.37
C PHE A 83 -5.65 0.75 -6.39
N LYS A 84 -6.51 1.73 -6.14
CA LYS A 84 -7.45 2.28 -7.12
C LYS A 84 -7.36 3.79 -7.11
N LEU A 85 -7.49 4.39 -8.28
CA LEU A 85 -7.76 5.81 -8.44
C LEU A 85 -9.22 5.99 -8.87
N GLU A 86 -9.99 6.81 -8.16
CA GLU A 86 -11.42 7.02 -8.43
C GLU A 86 -12.26 5.73 -8.40
N GLY A 87 -11.89 4.77 -7.54
CA GLY A 87 -12.62 3.53 -7.33
C GLY A 87 -13.03 3.37 -5.87
N THR A 88 -12.87 2.17 -5.31
CA THR A 88 -13.10 1.92 -3.89
C THR A 88 -12.03 1.00 -3.28
N SER A 89 -11.82 1.10 -1.97
CA SER A 89 -10.95 0.19 -1.23
C SER A 89 -11.46 -1.26 -1.23
N ASP A 90 -12.77 -1.45 -1.38
CA ASP A 90 -13.39 -2.78 -1.51
C ASP A 90 -13.04 -3.45 -2.84
N GLU A 91 -13.08 -2.69 -3.94
CA GLU A 91 -12.68 -3.22 -5.25
C GLU A 91 -11.21 -3.62 -5.27
N ALA A 92 -10.34 -2.79 -4.68
CA ALA A 92 -8.94 -3.11 -4.51
C ALA A 92 -8.74 -4.39 -3.69
N LEU A 93 -9.42 -4.50 -2.53
CA LEU A 93 -9.31 -5.69 -1.67
C LEU A 93 -9.88 -6.94 -2.35
N ARG A 94 -11.00 -6.83 -3.06
CA ARG A 94 -11.60 -7.92 -3.85
C ARG A 94 -10.64 -8.41 -4.93
N GLN A 95 -9.94 -7.51 -5.61
CA GLN A 95 -8.94 -7.89 -6.62
C GLN A 95 -7.81 -8.75 -6.01
N ILE A 96 -7.33 -8.40 -4.82
CA ILE A 96 -6.32 -9.21 -4.09
C ILE A 96 -6.82 -10.64 -3.86
N GLU A 97 -8.08 -10.79 -3.45
CA GLU A 97 -8.70 -12.09 -3.16
C GLU A 97 -8.94 -12.90 -4.43
N GLU A 98 -9.60 -12.32 -5.43
CA GLU A 98 -9.95 -13.00 -6.69
C GLU A 98 -8.69 -13.47 -7.44
N LYS A 99 -7.62 -12.70 -7.37
CA LYS A 99 -6.33 -13.02 -8.00
C LYS A 99 -5.42 -13.87 -7.11
N ASN A 100 -5.82 -14.17 -5.88
CA ASN A 100 -5.04 -14.95 -4.92
C ASN A 100 -3.61 -14.40 -4.75
N TYR A 101 -3.44 -13.09 -4.69
CA TYR A 101 -2.12 -12.46 -4.62
C TYR A 101 -1.34 -12.79 -3.33
N ALA A 102 -2.03 -13.23 -2.28
CA ALA A 102 -1.40 -13.70 -1.05
C ALA A 102 -0.87 -15.15 -1.13
N LEU A 103 -1.27 -15.94 -2.14
CA LEU A 103 -0.91 -17.37 -2.27
C LEU A 103 0.60 -17.63 -2.21
N PRO A 104 1.50 -16.82 -2.83
CA PRO A 104 2.93 -17.02 -2.75
C PRO A 104 3.51 -16.95 -1.33
N PHE A 105 2.75 -16.40 -0.38
CA PHE A 105 3.14 -16.22 1.02
C PHE A 105 2.42 -17.18 1.97
N ALA A 106 1.62 -18.13 1.46
CA ALA A 106 0.80 -19.02 2.28
C ALA A 106 1.60 -19.90 3.26
N SER A 107 2.84 -20.24 2.91
CA SER A 107 3.76 -21.00 3.77
C SER A 107 4.78 -20.12 4.50
N ASP A 108 4.68 -18.80 4.36
CA ASP A 108 5.57 -17.87 5.05
C ASP A 108 5.15 -17.75 6.53
N PRO A 109 6.08 -17.83 7.49
CA PRO A 109 5.73 -17.73 8.91
C PRO A 109 5.29 -16.32 9.35
N ARG A 110 5.49 -15.30 8.49
CA ARG A 110 5.09 -13.91 8.78
C ARG A 110 3.59 -13.74 8.59
N LYS A 111 3.00 -12.83 9.37
CA LYS A 111 1.58 -12.49 9.21
C LYS A 111 1.38 -11.69 7.92
N VAL A 112 0.43 -12.12 7.09
CA VAL A 112 0.08 -11.46 5.83
C VAL A 112 -1.12 -10.52 6.05
N TYR A 113 -0.97 -9.28 5.61
CA TYR A 113 -2.05 -8.30 5.51
C TYR A 113 -2.38 -8.06 4.04
N LYS A 114 -3.67 -8.07 3.71
CA LYS A 114 -4.19 -7.65 2.40
C LYS A 114 -4.82 -6.28 2.57
N ILE A 115 -4.36 -5.30 1.80
CA ILE A 115 -4.76 -3.90 1.96
C ILE A 115 -5.25 -3.35 0.63
N GLY A 116 -6.55 -3.05 0.56
CA GLY A 116 -7.12 -2.31 -0.56
C GLY A 116 -7.13 -0.82 -0.24
N VAL A 117 -6.61 0.02 -1.14
CA VAL A 117 -6.47 1.47 -0.91
C VAL A 117 -7.11 2.24 -2.06
N ASN A 118 -7.94 3.23 -1.73
CA ASN A 118 -8.53 4.14 -2.71
C ASN A 118 -7.86 5.52 -2.66
N PHE A 119 -7.47 6.00 -3.82
CA PHE A 119 -7.05 7.38 -4.06
C PHE A 119 -8.17 8.17 -4.71
N SER A 120 -8.25 9.45 -4.36
CA SER A 120 -9.17 10.41 -4.96
C SER A 120 -8.39 11.63 -5.46
N ASN A 121 -8.75 12.10 -6.64
CA ASN A 121 -8.30 13.35 -7.27
C ASN A 121 -8.92 14.57 -6.59
N GLU A 122 -10.10 14.43 -5.96
CA GLU A 122 -10.75 15.51 -5.22
C GLU A 122 -9.90 15.94 -4.03
N ILE A 123 -9.48 14.97 -3.20
CA ILE A 123 -8.63 15.22 -2.02
C ILE A 123 -7.14 15.02 -2.30
N ARG A 124 -6.78 14.57 -3.51
CA ARG A 124 -5.41 14.35 -4.01
C ARG A 124 -4.58 13.46 -3.10
N GLY A 125 -5.18 12.35 -2.69
CA GLY A 125 -4.55 11.45 -1.74
C GLY A 125 -5.43 10.27 -1.41
N ILE A 126 -5.11 9.62 -0.29
CA ILE A 126 -5.81 8.43 0.16
C ILE A 126 -7.16 8.85 0.74
N GLU A 127 -8.24 8.46 0.06
CA GLU A 127 -9.60 8.64 0.55
C GLU A 127 -9.96 7.59 1.60
N GLY A 128 -9.51 6.35 1.40
CA GLY A 128 -9.78 5.27 2.34
C GLY A 128 -8.95 4.02 2.08
N TRP A 129 -8.95 3.12 3.07
CA TRP A 129 -8.33 1.81 2.97
C TRP A 129 -9.14 0.76 3.73
N LYS A 130 -8.98 -0.50 3.32
CA LYS A 130 -9.53 -1.67 4.02
C LYS A 130 -8.46 -2.72 4.19
N VAL A 131 -8.55 -3.45 5.30
CA VAL A 131 -7.60 -4.49 5.68
C VAL A 131 -8.35 -5.81 5.85
N ALA A 132 -7.87 -6.85 5.20
CA ALA A 132 -8.21 -8.23 5.53
C ALA A 132 -6.98 -8.95 6.09
N ASN A 133 -7.20 -9.83 7.07
CA ASN A 133 -6.18 -10.76 7.52
C ASN A 133 -6.06 -11.87 6.48
N GLY A 134 -4.83 -12.18 6.07
CA GLY A 134 -4.51 -13.36 5.25
C GLY A 134 -4.55 -14.65 6.03
#